data_AF-A0A345YT47-F1
#
_entry.id   AF-A0A345YT47-F1
#
_cell.length_a   1.000
_cell.length_b   1.000
_cell.length_c   1.000
_cell.angle_alpha   90.00
_cell.angle_beta   90.00
_cell.angle_gamma   90.00
#
_symmetry.space_group_name_H-M   'P 1'
#
loop_
_entity.id
_entity.type
_entity.pdbx_description
1 polymer ?
#
loop_
_entity_poly.entity_id
_entity_poly.type
_entity_poly.pdbx_seq_one_letter_code
_entity_poly.pdbx_strand_id
1 'polypeptide(L)'
;MLPLLAELSAAPGTPILLADGSSSDGIFLPFLLGPLTFAGIYIGIYRFYRNTDKRHRYERETKVAVGNLQQDDRRTGRKTGQRSRSMDGRNDTDHLTRVRRLRVQ
;
A
#
# COMPACT_ATOMS: atom_id res chain seq x y z
N MET A 1 -1.23 -24.00 27.98
CA MET A 1 -0.81 -22.63 28.34
C MET A 1 0.26 -22.63 29.43
N LEU A 2 0.08 -23.39 30.54
CA LEU A 2 1.12 -23.58 31.57
C LEU A 2 2.45 -24.23 31.11
N PRO A 3 2.48 -25.26 30.23
CA PRO A 3 3.74 -25.91 29.88
C PRO A 3 4.66 -25.06 28.99
N LEU A 4 4.08 -24.22 28.13
CA LEU A 4 4.82 -23.32 27.23
C LEU A 4 5.61 -22.26 28.02
N LEU A 5 5.02 -21.76 29.12
CA LEU A 5 5.66 -20.80 30.01
C LEU A 5 6.83 -21.42 30.76
N ALA A 6 6.71 -22.67 31.18
CA ALA A 6 7.76 -23.41 31.86
C ALA A 6 8.95 -23.75 30.92
N GLU A 7 8.66 -24.04 29.65
CA GLU A 7 9.68 -24.32 28.65
C GLU A 7 10.47 -23.06 28.26
N LEU A 8 9.80 -21.90 28.20
CA LEU A 8 10.45 -20.61 27.96
C LEU A 8 11.34 -20.17 29.13
N SER A 9 10.94 -20.45 30.39
CA SER A 9 11.79 -20.19 31.54
C SER A 9 12.97 -21.17 31.68
N ALA A 10 12.90 -22.32 31.01
CA ALA A 10 13.96 -23.32 30.99
C ALA A 10 14.98 -23.12 29.85
N ALA A 11 14.74 -22.17 28.93
CA ALA A 11 15.65 -21.88 27.83
C ALA A 11 16.96 -21.25 28.36
N PRO A 12 18.14 -21.79 28.01
CA PRO A 12 19.42 -21.26 28.46
C PRO A 12 19.67 -19.88 27.80
N GLY A 13 19.32 -18.82 28.53
CA GLY A 13 19.44 -17.42 28.09
C GLY A 13 18.31 -16.51 28.59
N THR A 14 17.13 -17.07 28.86
CA THR A 14 16.02 -16.31 29.47
C THR A 14 16.28 -15.87 30.92
N PRO A 15 16.96 -16.65 31.79
CA PRO A 15 17.34 -16.12 33.10
C PRO A 15 18.39 -15.01 33.00
N ILE A 16 19.24 -14.98 31.97
CA ILE A 16 20.29 -13.96 31.81
C ILE A 16 19.69 -12.61 31.40
N LEU A 17 18.66 -12.61 30.54
CA LEU A 17 17.95 -11.39 30.15
C LEU A 17 17.09 -10.81 31.31
N LEU A 18 16.61 -11.67 32.22
CA LEU A 18 15.83 -11.25 33.38
C LEU A 18 16.68 -10.87 34.61
N ALA A 19 17.90 -11.40 34.74
CA ALA A 19 18.67 -11.33 35.99
C ALA A 19 19.70 -10.19 36.09
N ASP A 20 19.96 -9.41 35.04
CA ASP A 20 21.01 -8.37 35.07
C ASP A 20 20.53 -7.00 35.60
N GLY A 21 19.25 -6.87 35.95
CA GLY A 21 18.67 -5.60 36.41
C GLY A 21 18.59 -5.49 37.93
N SER A 22 19.67 -5.10 38.61
CA SER A 22 19.64 -4.72 40.03
C SER A 22 18.93 -3.37 40.28
N SER A 23 18.07 -2.93 39.37
CA SER A 23 17.42 -1.61 39.36
C SER A 23 16.03 -1.73 38.75
N SER A 24 15.11 -0.88 39.20
CA SER A 24 13.70 -0.83 38.76
C SER A 24 13.50 -0.93 37.24
N ASP A 25 14.47 -0.44 36.48
CA ASP A 25 14.45 -0.39 35.00
C ASP A 25 14.48 -1.77 34.34
N GLY A 26 15.13 -2.77 34.97
CA GLY A 26 15.18 -4.15 34.44
C GLY A 26 13.82 -4.84 34.42
N ILE A 27 12.93 -4.50 35.37
CA ILE A 27 11.57 -5.07 35.47
C ILE A 27 10.66 -4.48 34.38
N PHE A 28 10.86 -3.22 34.00
CA PHE A 28 10.04 -2.56 32.97
C PHE A 28 10.41 -2.97 31.54
N LEU A 29 11.62 -3.48 31.31
CA LEU A 29 12.12 -3.85 30.00
C LEU A 29 11.20 -4.80 29.20
N PRO A 30 10.72 -5.96 29.73
CA PRO A 30 9.84 -6.85 28.98
C PRO A 30 8.47 -6.23 28.66
N PHE A 31 7.95 -5.38 29.55
CA PHE A 31 6.68 -4.68 29.35
C PHE A 31 6.75 -3.62 28.26
N LEU A 32 7.95 -3.08 27.99
CA LEU A 32 8.16 -2.18 26.88
C LEU A 32 8.49 -2.95 25.59
N LEU A 33 9.34 -3.98 25.69
CA LEU A 33 9.82 -4.74 24.54
C LEU A 33 8.67 -5.44 23.79
N GLY A 34 7.71 -6.04 24.50
CA GLY A 34 6.58 -6.76 23.90
C GLY A 34 5.67 -5.86 23.04
N PRO A 35 5.07 -4.80 23.61
CA PRO A 35 4.25 -3.87 22.84
C PRO A 35 5.03 -3.16 21.72
N LEU A 36 6.31 -2.81 21.94
CA LEU A 36 7.13 -2.20 20.90
C LEU A 36 7.40 -3.14 19.73
N THR A 37 7.75 -4.40 20.00
CA THR A 37 7.94 -5.40 18.92
C THR A 37 6.65 -5.66 18.17
N PHE A 38 5.52 -5.79 18.87
CA PHE A 38 4.20 -5.92 18.24
C PHE A 38 3.87 -4.72 17.34
N ALA A 39 4.03 -3.49 17.86
CA ALA A 39 3.77 -2.27 17.10
C ALA A 39 4.68 -2.14 15.88
N GLY A 40 5.97 -2.45 16.02
CA GLY A 40 6.94 -2.43 14.92
C GLY A 40 6.57 -3.38 13.79
N ILE A 41 6.21 -4.63 14.13
CA ILE A 41 5.78 -5.64 13.15
C ILE A 41 4.49 -5.20 12.47
N TYR A 42 3.48 -4.77 13.23
CA TYR A 42 2.20 -4.32 12.69
C TYR A 42 2.35 -3.14 11.72
N ILE A 43 3.13 -2.12 12.11
CA ILE A 43 3.39 -0.95 11.25
C ILE A 43 4.16 -1.37 9.99
N GLY A 44 5.14 -2.27 10.11
CA GLY A 44 5.89 -2.78 8.96
C GLY A 44 4.98 -3.45 7.93
N ILE A 45 4.14 -4.39 8.36
CA ILE A 45 3.16 -5.07 7.50
C ILE A 45 2.17 -4.05 6.92
N TYR A 46 1.65 -3.15 7.76
CA TYR A 46 0.71 -2.12 7.34
C TYR A 46 1.31 -1.23 6.25
N ARG A 47 2.53 -0.71 6.42
CA ARG A 47 3.16 0.14 5.40
C ARG A 47 3.50 -0.64 4.13
N PHE A 48 3.90 -1.91 4.25
CA PHE A 48 4.20 -2.77 3.11
C PHE A 48 2.98 -2.98 2.21
N TYR A 49 1.81 -3.30 2.78
CA TYR A 49 0.60 -3.56 2.00
C TYR A 49 -0.17 -2.29 1.64
N ARG A 50 -0.20 -1.30 2.53
CA ARG A 50 -1.06 -0.13 2.38
C ARG A 50 -0.46 0.93 1.46
N ASN A 51 0.66 0.61 0.78
CA ASN A 51 1.32 1.43 -0.24
C ASN A 51 1.35 2.93 0.11
N THR A 52 1.43 3.24 1.40
CA THR A 52 1.13 4.60 1.91
C THR A 52 2.20 5.60 1.49
N ASP A 53 3.36 5.09 1.10
CA ASP A 53 4.51 5.84 0.60
C ASP A 53 4.76 5.65 -0.91
N LYS A 54 3.92 4.87 -1.58
CA LYS A 54 4.01 4.59 -3.01
C LYS A 54 2.95 5.40 -3.75
N ARG A 55 3.21 6.69 -3.93
CA ARG A 55 2.46 7.49 -4.91
C ARG A 55 3.02 7.15 -6.29
N HIS A 56 2.20 6.64 -7.21
CA HIS A 56 2.59 6.50 -8.60
C HIS A 56 3.00 7.87 -9.16
N ARG A 57 4.29 8.08 -9.41
CA ARG A 57 4.78 9.24 -10.16
C ARG A 57 4.63 8.95 -11.66
N TYR A 58 3.38 8.81 -12.10
CA TYR A 58 3.03 8.41 -13.47
C TYR A 58 3.62 9.34 -14.55
N GLU A 59 3.96 10.58 -14.16
CA GLU A 59 4.38 11.62 -15.10
C GLU A 59 5.90 11.70 -15.37
N ARG A 60 6.74 11.00 -14.60
CA ARG A 60 8.22 11.14 -14.73
C ARG A 60 8.97 9.88 -15.15
N GLU A 61 8.42 8.70 -14.87
CA GLU A 61 9.16 7.45 -15.05
C GLU A 61 8.79 6.71 -16.34
N THR A 62 7.60 6.97 -16.90
CA THR A 62 7.18 6.35 -18.15
C THR A 62 7.47 7.29 -19.32
N LYS A 63 8.55 7.02 -20.07
CA LYS A 63 8.75 7.64 -21.38
C LYS A 63 7.71 7.07 -22.35
N VAL A 64 6.57 7.75 -22.45
CA VAL A 64 5.55 7.43 -23.46
C VAL A 64 6.03 8.01 -24.79
N ALA A 65 6.73 7.20 -25.58
CA ALA A 65 7.05 7.53 -26.96
C ALA A 65 5.97 6.92 -27.87
N VAL A 66 5.16 7.76 -28.50
CA VAL A 66 4.20 7.30 -29.50
C VAL A 66 4.93 7.18 -30.84
N GLY A 67 5.21 5.94 -31.25
CA GLY A 67 5.77 5.66 -32.57
C GLY A 67 4.68 5.67 -33.63
N ASN A 68 4.91 6.41 -34.72
CA ASN A 68 4.04 6.44 -35.91
C ASN A 68 2.57 6.80 -35.63
N LEU A 69 2.34 7.96 -34.98
CA LEU A 69 1.00 8.49 -34.71
C LEU A 69 0.26 8.73 -36.04
N GLN A 70 -0.69 7.86 -36.39
CA GLN A 70 -1.47 7.94 -37.63
C GLN A 70 -2.62 8.96 -37.56
N GLN A 71 -3.08 9.27 -36.35
CA GLN A 71 -4.23 10.13 -36.13
C GLN A 71 -4.10 10.84 -34.78
N ASP A 72 -4.37 12.14 -34.75
CA ASP A 72 -4.44 12.93 -33.53
C ASP A 72 -5.89 12.99 -33.00
N ASP A 73 -6.05 13.26 -31.71
CA ASP A 73 -7.36 13.53 -31.13
C ASP A 73 -7.79 14.95 -31.50
N ARG A 74 -8.62 15.05 -32.56
CA ARG A 74 -9.12 16.32 -33.05
C ARG A 74 -10.42 16.68 -32.32
N ARG A 75 -10.39 17.77 -31.55
CA ARG A 75 -11.57 18.29 -30.85
C ARG A 75 -12.72 18.54 -31.84
N THR A 76 -13.80 17.78 -31.71
CA THR A 76 -14.96 17.86 -32.61
C THR A 76 -15.98 18.93 -32.21
N GLY A 77 -15.97 19.40 -30.96
CA GLY A 77 -16.83 20.49 -30.54
C GLY A 77 -16.86 20.80 -29.05
N ARG A 78 -17.80 21.68 -28.67
CA ARG A 78 -18.15 21.99 -27.29
C ARG A 78 -19.67 22.12 -27.18
N LYS A 79 -20.25 21.52 -26.13
CA LYS A 79 -21.66 21.73 -25.76
C LYS A 79 -21.68 22.57 -24.49
N THR A 80 -22.44 23.67 -24.49
CA THR A 80 -22.57 24.59 -23.35
C THR A 80 -24.06 24.80 -23.06
N GLY A 81 -24.43 25.09 -21.80
CA GLY A 81 -25.82 25.40 -21.43
C GLY A 81 -26.75 24.20 -21.34
N GLN A 82 -26.22 22.98 -21.09
CA GLN A 82 -27.06 21.82 -20.89
C GLN A 82 -27.91 21.95 -19.63
N ARG A 83 -29.22 21.71 -19.78
CA ARG A 83 -30.19 21.62 -18.68
C ARG A 83 -30.45 20.18 -18.24
N SER A 84 -30.02 19.21 -19.05
CA SER A 84 -30.12 17.79 -18.74
C SER A 84 -29.11 17.40 -17.66
N ARG A 85 -29.50 16.46 -16.81
CA ARG A 85 -28.59 15.86 -15.81
C ARG A 85 -27.56 14.91 -16.45
N SER A 86 -27.77 14.51 -17.69
CA SER A 86 -26.90 13.60 -18.43
C SER A 86 -26.55 14.15 -19.81
N MET A 87 -25.31 13.90 -20.24
CA MET A 87 -24.87 14.19 -21.60
C MET A 87 -25.32 13.10 -22.56
N ASP A 88 -25.81 13.48 -23.73
CA ASP A 88 -26.11 12.54 -24.82
C ASP A 88 -24.80 11.92 -25.32
N GLY A 89 -24.75 10.59 -25.33
CA GLY A 89 -23.54 9.83 -25.66
C GLY A 89 -22.52 9.74 -24.52
N ARG A 90 -22.94 9.87 -23.25
CA ARG A 90 -22.09 9.61 -22.08
C ARG A 90 -21.44 8.22 -22.17
N ASN A 91 -20.18 8.11 -21.77
CA ASN A 91 -19.35 6.91 -21.92
C ASN A 91 -18.88 6.33 -20.57
N ASP A 92 -19.43 6.79 -19.46
CA ASP A 92 -19.00 6.45 -18.09
C ASP A 92 -19.31 5.00 -17.69
N THR A 93 -20.37 4.39 -18.20
CA THR A 93 -20.68 2.97 -17.93
C THR A 93 -20.00 2.00 -18.89
N ASP A 94 -19.55 2.46 -20.07
CA ASP A 94 -18.99 1.59 -21.10
C ASP A 94 -17.79 2.23 -21.82
N HIS A 95 -16.84 2.69 -21.01
CA HIS A 95 -15.71 3.48 -21.48
C HIS A 95 -14.81 2.74 -22.49
N LEU A 96 -14.85 1.40 -22.49
CA LEU A 96 -14.02 0.56 -23.35
C LEU A 96 -14.62 0.32 -24.74
N THR A 97 -15.91 0.56 -24.97
CA THR A 97 -16.55 0.33 -26.28
C THR A 97 -15.95 1.17 -27.41
N ARG A 98 -15.33 2.30 -27.10
CA ARG A 98 -14.63 3.15 -28.09
C ARG A 98 -13.17 2.75 -28.33
N VAL A 99 -12.60 1.88 -27.50
CA VAL A 99 -11.20 1.46 -27.62
C VAL A 99 -11.10 0.34 -28.64
N ARG A 100 -10.72 0.67 -29.88
CA ARG A 100 -10.25 -0.34 -30.84
C ARG A 100 -8.90 -0.86 -30.36
N ARG A 101 -8.88 -2.05 -29.76
CA ARG A 101 -7.62 -2.74 -29.48
C ARG A 101 -6.97 -3.12 -30.80
N LEU A 102 -5.84 -2.48 -31.11
CA LEU A 102 -4.97 -2.92 -32.19
C LEU A 102 -4.41 -4.28 -31.80
N ARG A 103 -4.81 -5.34 -32.52
CA ARG A 103 -4.22 -6.67 -32.35
C ARG A 103 -2.89 -6.65 -33.12
N VAL A 104 -1.79 -6.63 -32.39
CA VAL A 104 -0.46 -6.83 -32.97
C VAL A 104 -0.36 -8.32 -33.34
N GLN A 105 -0.09 -8.62 -34.60
CA GLN A 105 0.23 -9.97 -35.08
C GLN A 105 1.73 -10.20 -34.99
#